data_AF-A0A1X0QZ36-F1
#
_entry.id   AF-A0A1X0QZ36-F1
#
_cell.length_a   1.000
_cell.length_b   1.000
_cell.length_c   1.000
_cell.angle_alpha   90.00
_cell.angle_beta   90.00
_cell.angle_gamma   90.00
#
_symmetry.space_group_name_H-M   'P 1'
#
loop_
_entity.id
_entity.type
_entity.pdbx_description
1 polymer ?
#
loop_
_entity_poly.entity_id
_entity_poly.type
_entity_poly.pdbx_seq_one_letter_code
_entity_poly.pdbx_strand_id
1 'polypeptide(L)'
;MAEPVQLYIYDLSQGLAKSMSLALTGKQIDGIWHTSVVVYDQEFYYGQGIMAVPPGSTQHGAPLQKIDIGETYLPLEVVLEYIDSLRSVYTAEKYHLLDFNCNTFSNDLCQFLCGKTIPAHITTLPSEVINTPFGQSILPMIENMFGQSRLRPTTTAAVPPVQAPPAETVNRILQGERPTTETISSLLQGISSAAMSAAPTEKNPIQEVKSAQMMEQLITSYKAVAVMFTSPTCGPCQMIKPKFKELIQEKNSNPQQQIRVLGVLLDMSVAMDAAKYNIRGVPTFHFYLDGKKVAEFSGADYAELKSQVDILLFEAYPPHPHRKLLLKAIINQPNVPILYTNVGKLDVIYGKLNEFIKANNVTLSDTEKKALDETKQVLSKEKKTLNVNEWSELSRTLLDKLNNDQLFPFLDIFKSLLLIQDVSNYYTTNPDQLGRVMDIATQNCETLTRATWIMILRVACNLFADSTLSTTHFTSHLEGATYRSQLTQMLITSLLSDDSQIRQAAASLAYNCSNNVSIERLKKEEGTFIGIAEQEDDDWQVELLSAMVDALTKETDEEIKTKKKEGVIKSTLLLSLSSDISKIVKQESVNE
;
A
#
# COMPACT_ATOMS: atom_id res chain seq x y z
N MET A 1 -24.63 -27.47 -1.92
CA MET A 1 -25.17 -27.60 -0.55
C MET A 1 -24.13 -27.05 0.39
N ALA A 2 -24.53 -26.47 1.52
CA ALA A 2 -23.58 -25.96 2.52
C ALA A 2 -22.91 -27.16 3.19
N GLU A 3 -21.60 -27.10 3.36
CA GLU A 3 -20.79 -28.20 3.89
C GLU A 3 -20.14 -27.78 5.20
N PRO A 4 -20.27 -28.57 6.27
CA PRO A 4 -19.77 -28.19 7.58
C PRO A 4 -18.24 -28.20 7.60
N VAL A 5 -17.67 -27.17 8.22
CA VAL A 5 -16.23 -27.00 8.44
C VAL A 5 -15.96 -27.15 9.93
N GLN A 6 -15.25 -28.22 10.28
CA GLN A 6 -14.93 -28.54 11.67
C GLN A 6 -13.43 -28.37 11.93
N LEU A 7 -13.08 -27.86 13.10
CA LEU A 7 -11.72 -27.85 13.61
C LEU A 7 -11.55 -28.98 14.60
N TYR A 8 -10.64 -29.90 14.30
CA TYR A 8 -10.26 -30.97 15.21
C TYR A 8 -9.06 -30.52 16.02
N ILE A 9 -9.14 -30.67 17.34
CA ILE A 9 -8.11 -30.24 18.29
C ILE A 9 -7.56 -31.48 18.98
N TYR A 10 -6.25 -31.59 18.98
CA TYR A 10 -5.48 -32.66 19.60
C TYR A 10 -4.55 -32.05 20.66
N ASP A 11 -4.40 -32.74 21.78
CA ASP A 11 -3.37 -32.40 22.76
C ASP A 11 -2.17 -33.33 22.58
N LEU A 12 -1.09 -32.78 22.02
CA LEU A 12 0.16 -33.52 21.79
C LEU A 12 0.83 -33.96 23.11
N SER A 13 0.50 -33.32 24.23
CA SER A 13 1.04 -33.67 25.54
C SER A 13 0.29 -34.81 26.24
N GLN A 14 -0.87 -35.23 25.71
CA GLN A 14 -1.73 -36.25 26.31
C GLN A 14 -2.05 -36.00 27.80
N GLY A 15 -2.34 -34.74 28.16
CA GLY A 15 -2.66 -34.31 29.52
C GLY A 15 -1.44 -34.01 30.41
N LEU A 16 -0.21 -34.23 29.93
CA LEU A 16 1.00 -33.87 30.67
C LEU A 16 1.16 -32.35 30.80
N ALA A 17 0.84 -31.57 29.76
CA ALA A 17 0.88 -30.11 29.85
C ALA A 17 -0.06 -29.62 30.95
N LYS A 18 -1.31 -30.09 30.95
CA LYS A 18 -2.31 -29.71 31.95
C LYS A 18 -1.90 -30.01 33.40
N SER A 19 -1.20 -31.12 33.63
CA SER A 19 -0.79 -31.53 34.98
C SER A 19 0.52 -30.90 35.46
N MET A 20 1.41 -30.51 34.55
CA MET A 20 2.77 -30.06 34.89
C MET A 20 3.04 -28.58 34.59
N SER A 21 2.24 -27.94 33.74
CA SER A 21 2.49 -26.57 33.27
C SER A 21 2.60 -25.57 34.40
N LEU A 22 1.70 -25.63 35.39
CA LEU A 22 1.67 -24.66 36.49
C LEU A 22 2.96 -24.72 37.32
N ALA A 23 3.46 -25.92 37.55
CA ALA A 23 4.70 -26.15 38.29
C ALA A 23 5.95 -25.75 37.49
N LEU A 24 5.93 -25.91 36.17
CA LEU A 24 7.09 -25.66 35.31
C LEU A 24 7.17 -24.23 34.79
N THR A 25 6.06 -23.66 34.36
CA THR A 25 6.01 -22.36 33.66
C THR A 25 5.45 -21.23 34.55
N GLY A 26 4.90 -21.56 35.72
CA GLY A 26 4.17 -20.63 36.58
C GLY A 26 2.81 -20.20 36.01
N LYS A 27 2.38 -20.78 34.89
CA LYS A 27 1.09 -20.55 34.24
C LYS A 27 0.41 -21.88 33.92
N GLN A 28 -0.91 -21.92 34.08
CA GLN A 28 -1.69 -23.07 33.67
C GLN A 28 -1.79 -23.10 32.14
N ILE A 29 -1.33 -24.18 31.52
CA ILE A 29 -1.41 -24.46 30.07
C ILE A 29 -2.11 -25.79 29.94
N ASP A 30 -3.32 -25.78 29.39
CA ASP A 30 -4.21 -26.95 29.41
C ASP A 30 -3.89 -28.01 28.34
N GLY A 31 -2.96 -27.73 27.42
CA GLY A 31 -2.55 -28.66 26.37
C GLY A 31 -1.52 -28.06 25.44
N ILE A 32 -0.85 -28.92 24.65
CA ILE A 32 -0.07 -28.49 23.49
C ILE A 32 -0.93 -28.76 22.26
N TRP A 33 -1.58 -27.69 21.78
CA TRP A 33 -2.62 -27.80 20.77
C TRP A 33 -2.04 -28.04 19.37
N HIS A 34 -2.42 -29.18 18.79
CA HIS A 34 -2.36 -29.43 17.35
C HIS A 34 -3.77 -29.33 16.77
N THR A 35 -3.90 -28.68 15.63
CA THR A 35 -5.20 -28.52 14.96
C THR A 35 -5.18 -28.98 13.52
N SER A 36 -6.33 -29.46 13.07
CA SER A 36 -6.61 -29.82 11.69
C SER A 36 -8.02 -29.37 11.31
N VAL A 37 -8.25 -29.15 10.02
CA VAL A 37 -9.54 -28.71 9.48
C VAL A 37 -10.18 -29.87 8.72
N VAL A 38 -11.42 -30.19 9.05
CA VAL A 38 -12.22 -31.24 8.43
C VAL A 38 -13.33 -30.60 7.61
N VAL A 39 -13.34 -30.92 6.32
CA VAL A 39 -14.36 -30.49 5.35
C VAL A 39 -14.47 -31.55 4.26
N TYR A 40 -15.66 -31.80 3.73
CA TYR A 40 -15.89 -32.85 2.70
C TYR A 40 -15.38 -34.25 3.10
N ASP A 41 -15.58 -34.64 4.36
CA ASP A 41 -15.07 -35.90 4.93
C ASP A 41 -13.56 -36.10 4.75
N GLN A 42 -12.80 -34.99 4.67
CA GLN A 42 -11.36 -35.00 4.58
C GLN A 42 -10.75 -34.07 5.62
N GLU A 43 -9.74 -34.56 6.34
CA GLU A 43 -9.01 -33.84 7.36
C GLU A 43 -7.67 -33.35 6.80
N PHE A 44 -7.46 -32.04 6.89
CA PHE A 44 -6.26 -31.35 6.41
C PHE A 44 -5.48 -30.76 7.57
N TYR A 45 -4.16 -30.98 7.58
CA TYR A 45 -3.27 -30.40 8.57
C TYR A 45 -1.88 -30.15 7.99
N TYR A 46 -1.12 -29.26 8.61
CA TYR A 46 0.24 -28.95 8.19
C TYR A 46 1.26 -29.61 9.09
N GLY A 47 2.29 -30.23 8.52
CA GLY A 47 3.42 -30.82 9.23
C GLY A 47 4.65 -30.84 8.32
N GLN A 48 4.95 -32.00 7.73
CA GLN A 48 5.98 -32.14 6.68
C GLN A 48 5.48 -31.66 5.31
N GLY A 49 4.77 -30.53 5.28
CA GLY A 49 3.88 -30.14 4.19
C GLY A 49 2.40 -30.35 4.54
N ILE A 50 1.52 -30.00 3.61
CA ILE A 50 0.07 -30.16 3.81
C ILE A 50 -0.32 -31.64 3.64
N MET A 51 -0.87 -32.21 4.68
CA MET A 51 -1.36 -33.58 4.75
C MET A 51 -2.88 -33.59 4.59
N ALA A 52 -3.40 -34.62 3.93
CA ALA A 52 -4.82 -34.84 3.76
C ALA A 52 -5.14 -36.31 4.06
N VAL A 53 -5.97 -36.56 5.06
CA VAL A 53 -6.30 -37.90 5.56
C VAL A 53 -7.78 -38.02 5.87
N PRO A 54 -8.34 -39.24 5.99
CA PRO A 54 -9.67 -39.42 6.54
C PRO A 54 -9.79 -38.86 7.98
N PRO A 55 -10.94 -38.26 8.35
CA PRO A 55 -11.15 -37.67 9.67
C PRO A 55 -10.88 -38.63 10.83
N GLY A 56 -10.01 -38.23 11.75
CA GLY A 56 -9.62 -39.01 12.93
C GLY A 56 -8.61 -40.14 12.66
N SER A 57 -8.03 -40.21 11.46
CA SER A 57 -7.00 -41.20 11.12
C SER A 57 -5.57 -40.66 11.20
N THR A 58 -5.36 -39.52 11.87
CA THR A 58 -4.02 -38.94 12.05
C THR A 58 -3.19 -39.77 13.03
N GLN A 59 -1.87 -39.60 12.97
CA GLN A 59 -0.94 -40.18 13.94
C GLN A 59 -1.14 -39.66 15.39
N HIS A 60 -1.97 -38.63 15.56
CA HIS A 60 -2.24 -37.98 16.85
C HIS A 60 -3.41 -38.63 17.61
N GLY A 61 -4.04 -39.67 17.04
CA GLY A 61 -5.12 -40.42 17.69
C GLY A 61 -6.48 -39.78 17.47
N ALA A 62 -7.41 -39.96 18.41
CA ALA A 62 -8.73 -39.34 18.35
C ALA A 62 -8.67 -37.86 18.80
N PRO A 63 -9.40 -36.95 18.13
CA PRO A 63 -9.43 -35.54 18.52
C PRO A 63 -10.03 -35.38 19.92
N LEU A 64 -9.37 -34.57 20.74
CA LEU A 64 -9.83 -34.23 22.09
C LEU A 64 -11.10 -33.39 22.04
N GLN A 65 -11.18 -32.46 21.07
CA GLN A 65 -12.33 -31.62 20.85
C GLN A 65 -12.57 -31.42 19.36
N LYS A 66 -13.84 -31.43 18.96
CA LYS A 66 -14.30 -31.04 17.63
C LYS A 66 -15.09 -29.74 17.77
N ILE A 67 -14.60 -28.68 17.15
CA ILE A 67 -15.28 -27.38 17.15
C ILE A 67 -15.90 -27.18 15.78
N ASP A 68 -17.19 -26.86 15.76
CA ASP A 68 -17.84 -26.41 14.55
C ASP A 68 -17.45 -24.94 14.30
N ILE A 69 -16.72 -24.69 13.20
CA ILE A 69 -16.27 -23.35 12.85
C ILE A 69 -17.36 -22.65 12.04
N GLY A 70 -18.01 -23.37 11.13
CA GLY A 70 -19.06 -22.82 10.28
C GLY A 70 -19.32 -23.71 9.07
N GLU A 71 -19.92 -23.13 8.04
CA GLU A 71 -20.24 -23.83 6.80
C GLU A 71 -19.50 -23.17 5.63
N THR A 72 -19.12 -23.97 4.63
CA THR A 72 -18.59 -23.49 3.36
C THR A 72 -19.56 -23.80 2.22
N TYR A 73 -19.60 -22.90 1.25
CA TYR A 73 -20.37 -23.05 0.01
C TYR A 73 -19.44 -23.30 -1.21
N LEU A 74 -18.12 -23.35 -0.97
CA LEU A 74 -17.11 -23.56 -1.99
C LEU A 74 -17.11 -25.02 -2.45
N PRO A 75 -17.21 -25.33 -3.74
CA PRO A 75 -17.07 -26.70 -4.24
C PRO A 75 -15.75 -27.34 -3.81
N LEU A 76 -15.75 -28.66 -3.58
CA LEU A 76 -14.56 -29.44 -3.21
C LEU A 76 -13.36 -29.16 -4.14
N GLU A 77 -13.60 -29.02 -5.44
CA GLU A 77 -12.55 -28.70 -6.44
C GLU A 77 -11.82 -27.39 -6.11
N VAL A 78 -12.56 -26.34 -5.75
CA VAL A 78 -12.00 -25.03 -5.38
C VAL A 78 -11.21 -25.11 -4.07
N VAL A 79 -11.71 -25.91 -3.11
CA VAL A 79 -11.01 -26.16 -1.84
C VAL A 79 -9.68 -26.88 -2.09
N LEU A 80 -9.68 -27.90 -2.96
CA LEU A 80 -8.47 -28.64 -3.31
C LEU A 80 -7.47 -27.78 -4.09
N GLU A 81 -7.93 -26.96 -5.04
CA GLU A 81 -7.07 -26.01 -5.76
C GLU A 81 -6.41 -25.00 -4.82
N TYR A 82 -7.19 -24.46 -3.86
CA TYR A 82 -6.64 -23.56 -2.85
C TYR A 82 -5.58 -24.25 -2.00
N ILE A 83 -5.88 -25.44 -1.48
CA ILE A 83 -4.94 -26.24 -0.69
C ILE A 83 -3.67 -26.55 -1.50
N ASP A 84 -3.80 -26.86 -2.78
CA ASP A 84 -2.67 -27.14 -3.66
C ASP A 84 -1.80 -25.88 -3.87
N SER A 85 -2.43 -24.72 -4.06
CA SER A 85 -1.71 -23.44 -4.14
C SER A 85 -0.91 -23.13 -2.87
N LEU A 86 -1.44 -23.51 -1.70
CA LEU A 86 -0.79 -23.34 -0.40
C LEU A 86 0.43 -24.25 -0.23
N ARG A 87 0.57 -25.36 -0.97
CA ARG A 87 1.73 -26.27 -0.84
C ARG A 87 3.07 -25.59 -1.11
N SER A 88 3.08 -24.56 -1.95
CA SER A 88 4.29 -23.76 -2.25
C SER A 88 4.73 -22.88 -1.07
N VAL A 89 3.80 -22.52 -0.18
CA VAL A 89 4.02 -21.70 1.01
C VAL A 89 4.25 -22.57 2.23
N TYR A 90 3.42 -23.61 2.40
CA TYR A 90 3.44 -24.57 3.49
C TYR A 90 4.30 -25.79 3.15
N THR A 91 5.60 -25.54 2.97
CA THR A 91 6.60 -26.60 2.71
C THR A 91 7.12 -27.20 4.03
N ALA A 92 7.68 -28.41 4.00
CA ALA A 92 8.31 -29.02 5.16
C ALA A 92 9.43 -28.16 5.77
N GLU A 93 10.24 -27.52 4.92
CA GLU A 93 11.39 -26.70 5.32
C GLU A 93 11.01 -25.41 6.05
N LYS A 94 9.80 -24.88 5.77
CA LYS A 94 9.29 -23.65 6.40
C LYS A 94 8.59 -23.92 7.73
N TYR A 95 8.39 -25.18 8.11
CA TYR A 95 7.68 -25.53 9.34
C TYR A 95 8.49 -25.07 10.56
N HIS A 96 7.89 -24.20 11.37
CA HIS A 96 8.47 -23.74 12.63
C HIS A 96 7.48 -23.93 13.77
N LEU A 97 7.88 -24.67 14.81
CA LEU A 97 7.03 -25.04 15.94
C LEU A 97 6.31 -23.84 16.58
N LEU A 98 6.96 -22.67 16.62
CA LEU A 98 6.45 -21.48 17.31
C LEU A 98 5.85 -20.42 16.37
N ASP A 99 6.36 -20.32 15.14
CA ASP A 99 6.09 -19.16 14.25
C ASP A 99 5.24 -19.53 13.03
N PHE A 100 5.32 -20.79 12.56
CA PHE A 100 4.68 -21.23 11.33
C PHE A 100 4.36 -22.73 11.40
N ASN A 101 3.24 -23.06 12.03
CA ASN A 101 2.88 -24.43 12.41
C ASN A 101 1.45 -24.80 11.97
N CYS A 102 0.99 -25.97 12.41
CA CYS A 102 -0.34 -26.53 12.14
C CYS A 102 -1.48 -25.54 12.41
N ASN A 103 -1.35 -24.71 13.45
CA ASN A 103 -2.38 -23.77 13.88
C ASN A 103 -2.42 -22.53 12.96
N THR A 104 -1.28 -22.12 12.40
CA THR A 104 -1.22 -21.09 11.36
C THR A 104 -1.97 -21.56 10.11
N PHE A 105 -1.70 -22.79 9.67
CA PHE A 105 -2.37 -23.40 8.52
C PHE A 105 -3.88 -23.54 8.74
N SER A 106 -4.30 -24.10 9.87
CA SER A 106 -5.71 -24.28 10.18
C SER A 106 -6.45 -22.94 10.28
N ASN A 107 -5.79 -21.89 10.78
CA ASN A 107 -6.36 -20.55 10.81
C ASN A 107 -6.58 -19.98 9.40
N ASP A 108 -5.58 -20.06 8.53
CA ASP A 108 -5.68 -19.57 7.15
C ASP A 108 -6.75 -20.34 6.36
N LEU A 109 -6.80 -21.67 6.53
CA LEU A 109 -7.78 -22.52 5.86
C LEU A 109 -9.20 -22.27 6.37
N CYS A 110 -9.41 -22.09 7.68
CA CYS A 110 -10.72 -21.70 8.22
C CYS A 110 -11.16 -20.31 7.73
N GLN A 111 -10.24 -19.35 7.64
CA GLN A 111 -10.53 -18.02 7.09
C GLN A 111 -10.96 -18.11 5.62
N PHE A 112 -10.31 -18.94 4.82
CA PHE A 112 -10.68 -19.16 3.43
C PHE A 112 -12.04 -19.86 3.29
N LEU A 113 -12.28 -20.92 4.06
CA LEU A 113 -13.48 -21.75 3.90
C LEU A 113 -14.76 -21.07 4.40
N CYS A 114 -14.68 -20.30 5.49
CA CYS A 114 -15.87 -19.77 6.17
C CYS A 114 -15.68 -18.37 6.80
N GLY A 115 -14.56 -17.68 6.50
CA GLY A 115 -14.31 -16.31 6.96
C GLY A 115 -14.03 -16.17 8.46
N LYS A 116 -13.81 -17.27 9.18
CA LYS A 116 -13.63 -17.30 10.64
C LYS A 116 -12.25 -17.78 11.02
N THR A 117 -11.74 -17.26 12.14
CA THR A 117 -10.47 -17.68 12.75
C THR A 117 -10.68 -18.80 13.76
N ILE A 118 -9.62 -19.59 13.97
CA ILE A 118 -9.62 -20.58 15.06
C ILE A 118 -9.51 -19.89 16.44
N PRO A 119 -9.88 -20.56 17.54
CA PRO A 119 -9.87 -19.95 18.87
C PRO A 119 -8.52 -19.33 19.28
N ALA A 120 -8.57 -18.11 19.83
CA ALA A 120 -7.37 -17.33 20.16
C ALA A 120 -6.42 -18.06 21.12
N HIS A 121 -6.93 -18.80 22.11
CA HIS A 121 -6.11 -19.56 23.06
C HIS A 121 -5.22 -20.64 22.40
N ILE A 122 -5.50 -21.02 21.15
CA ILE A 122 -4.67 -21.94 20.36
C ILE A 122 -3.57 -21.18 19.63
N THR A 123 -3.92 -20.03 19.03
CA THR A 123 -2.97 -19.22 18.24
C THR A 123 -2.02 -18.39 19.11
N THR A 124 -2.42 -18.01 20.33
CA THR A 124 -1.58 -17.26 21.27
C THR A 124 -0.67 -18.15 22.11
N LEU A 125 -0.91 -19.47 22.13
CA LEU A 125 -0.17 -20.42 22.97
C LEU A 125 1.37 -20.33 22.80
N PRO A 126 1.96 -20.28 21.59
CA PRO A 126 3.42 -20.17 21.44
C PRO A 126 4.00 -18.93 22.14
N SER A 127 3.36 -17.78 21.96
CA SER A 127 3.75 -16.52 22.60
C SER A 127 3.61 -16.58 24.11
N GLU A 128 2.54 -17.21 24.62
CA GLU A 128 2.32 -17.37 26.06
C GLU A 128 3.39 -18.25 26.71
N VAL A 129 3.79 -19.35 26.04
CA VAL A 129 4.83 -20.27 26.51
C VAL A 129 6.20 -19.59 26.53
N ILE A 130 6.61 -18.96 25.42
CA ILE A 130 7.93 -18.33 25.28
C ILE A 130 8.12 -17.19 26.28
N ASN A 131 7.06 -16.46 26.62
CA ASN A 131 7.11 -15.39 27.62
C ASN A 131 7.26 -15.88 29.07
N THR A 132 7.38 -17.19 29.31
CA THR A 132 7.70 -17.76 30.63
C THR A 132 9.20 -18.05 30.78
N PRO A 133 9.76 -18.03 32.00
CA PRO A 133 11.15 -18.41 32.25
C PRO A 133 11.49 -19.82 31.73
N PHE A 134 10.54 -20.74 31.83
CA PHE A 134 10.67 -22.08 31.27
C PHE A 134 10.73 -22.07 29.75
N GLY A 135 9.81 -21.33 29.09
CA GLY A 135 9.82 -21.14 27.64
C GLY A 135 11.14 -20.57 27.12
N GLN A 136 11.70 -19.57 27.82
CA GLN A 136 13.03 -19.03 27.52
C GLN A 136 14.15 -20.07 27.65
N SER A 137 14.05 -20.97 28.64
CA SER A 137 15.06 -22.01 28.86
C SER A 137 15.06 -23.11 27.79
N ILE A 138 13.90 -23.41 27.20
CA ILE A 138 13.76 -24.42 26.15
C ILE A 138 13.84 -23.84 24.74
N LEU A 139 13.76 -22.50 24.59
CA LEU A 139 13.82 -21.82 23.30
C LEU A 139 15.08 -22.20 22.49
N PRO A 140 16.31 -22.22 23.07
CA PRO A 140 17.50 -22.63 22.32
C PRO A 140 17.44 -24.09 21.82
N MET A 141 16.75 -24.96 22.55
CA MET A 141 16.54 -26.35 22.14
C MET A 141 15.57 -26.43 20.95
N ILE A 142 14.48 -25.66 20.99
CA ILE A 142 13.53 -25.55 19.88
C ILE A 142 14.22 -24.95 18.66
N GLU A 143 15.05 -23.91 18.85
CA GLU A 143 15.73 -23.24 17.76
C GLU A 143 16.80 -24.11 17.09
N ASN A 144 17.48 -24.96 17.85
CA ASN A 144 18.40 -25.95 17.29
C ASN A 144 17.67 -27.01 16.45
N MET A 145 16.39 -27.27 16.71
CA MET A 145 15.60 -28.28 16.01
C MET A 145 14.82 -27.71 14.82
N PHE A 146 14.33 -26.46 14.92
CA PHE A 146 13.40 -25.88 13.95
C PHE A 146 13.90 -24.56 13.32
N GLY A 147 15.02 -24.00 13.77
CA GLY A 147 15.55 -22.70 13.30
C GLY A 147 15.21 -21.54 14.26
N GLN A 148 15.71 -20.33 13.98
CA GLN A 148 15.52 -19.18 14.89
C GLN A 148 14.08 -18.67 14.91
N SER A 149 13.52 -18.47 16.10
CA SER A 149 12.13 -18.03 16.27
C SER A 149 11.98 -16.51 16.19
N ARG A 150 10.86 -16.03 15.61
CA ARG A 150 10.53 -14.59 15.55
C ARG A 150 9.87 -14.10 16.84
N LEU A 151 9.32 -15.00 17.64
CA LEU A 151 8.66 -14.72 18.92
C LEU A 151 9.61 -14.47 20.10
N ARG A 152 10.92 -14.30 19.85
CA ARG A 152 11.90 -14.00 20.89
C ARG A 152 11.50 -12.72 21.67
N PRO A 153 11.22 -12.82 22.97
CA PRO A 153 11.03 -11.64 23.80
C PRO A 153 12.39 -10.95 23.93
N THR A 154 12.38 -9.63 23.78
CA THR A 154 13.50 -8.75 24.14
C THR A 154 13.71 -8.78 25.65
N THR A 155 14.29 -9.86 26.18
CA THR A 155 14.84 -9.82 27.54
C THR A 155 16.16 -9.08 27.46
N THR A 156 16.18 -7.88 28.04
CA THR A 156 17.34 -7.24 28.64
C THR A 156 18.40 -8.27 29.04
N ALA A 157 19.61 -8.11 28.52
CA ALA A 157 20.76 -8.88 28.95
C ALA A 157 20.81 -8.93 30.48
N ALA A 158 20.93 -10.15 31.03
CA ALA A 158 21.17 -10.36 32.44
C ALA A 158 22.42 -9.55 32.84
N VAL A 159 22.21 -8.59 33.74
CA VAL A 159 23.29 -7.88 34.44
C VAL A 159 23.96 -8.91 35.36
N PRO A 160 25.30 -9.05 35.37
CA PRO A 160 25.97 -9.85 36.38
C PRO A 160 25.71 -9.27 37.77
N PRO A 161 25.74 -10.05 38.87
CA PRO A 161 25.33 -9.57 40.18
C PRO A 161 26.21 -8.40 40.62
N VAL A 162 25.61 -7.21 40.72
CA VAL A 162 26.24 -6.02 41.29
C VAL A 162 26.24 -6.20 42.80
N GLN A 163 27.42 -6.18 43.42
CA GLN A 163 27.58 -6.12 44.87
C GLN A 163 26.83 -4.89 45.42
N ALA A 164 26.00 -5.10 46.44
CA ALA A 164 25.28 -4.03 47.10
C ALA A 164 26.26 -3.00 47.70
N PRO A 165 25.96 -1.69 47.64
CA PRO A 165 26.78 -0.67 48.29
C PRO A 165 26.70 -0.81 49.82
N PRO A 166 27.72 -0.35 50.56
CA PRO A 166 27.80 -0.52 52.01
C PRO A 166 26.57 0.06 52.74
N ALA A 167 26.14 -0.63 53.80
CA ALA A 167 24.94 -0.31 54.61
C ALA A 167 24.91 1.11 55.22
N GLU A 168 26.00 1.87 55.15
CA GLU A 168 26.07 3.24 55.67
C GLU A 168 25.28 4.26 54.84
N THR A 169 25.13 4.04 53.53
CA THR A 169 24.44 5.01 52.64
C THR A 169 22.93 4.96 52.81
N VAL A 170 22.36 3.79 53.13
CA VAL A 170 20.92 3.60 53.35
C VAL A 170 20.48 4.17 54.70
N ASN A 171 21.35 4.13 55.72
CA ASN A 171 21.03 4.64 57.06
C ASN A 171 20.97 6.17 57.14
N ARG A 172 21.63 6.92 56.24
CA ARG A 172 21.56 8.40 56.24
C ARG A 172 20.26 8.95 55.64
N ILE A 173 19.64 8.22 54.72
CA ILE A 173 18.39 8.65 54.06
C ILE A 173 17.18 8.45 54.99
N LEU A 174 17.24 7.49 55.92
CA LEU A 174 16.16 7.19 56.86
C LEU A 174 16.09 8.13 58.08
N GLN A 175 17.06 9.05 58.26
CA GLN A 175 17.13 9.93 59.44
C GLN A 175 16.73 11.40 59.19
N GLY A 176 16.21 11.75 58.02
CA GLY A 176 15.45 12.99 57.84
C GLY A 176 16.23 14.31 57.91
N GLU A 177 17.50 14.33 57.51
CA GLU A 177 18.23 15.59 57.29
C GLU A 177 17.98 16.17 55.89
N ARG A 178 17.70 17.48 55.80
CA ARG A 178 17.50 18.18 54.52
C ARG A 178 18.82 18.26 53.75
N PRO A 179 18.85 17.93 52.44
CA PRO A 179 20.08 18.00 51.67
C PRO A 179 20.51 19.45 51.45
N THR A 180 21.80 19.72 51.65
CA THR A 180 22.43 21.01 51.35
C THR A 180 22.72 21.14 49.86
N THR A 181 22.88 22.39 49.40
CA THR A 181 23.07 22.78 47.99
C THR A 181 24.23 22.06 47.30
N GLU A 182 25.26 21.62 48.05
CA GLU A 182 26.40 20.88 47.52
C GLU A 182 26.04 19.45 47.11
N THR A 183 25.11 18.79 47.79
CA THR A 183 24.68 17.41 47.45
C THR A 183 23.86 17.39 46.15
N ILE A 184 23.10 18.46 45.88
CA ILE A 184 22.35 18.64 44.64
C ILE A 184 23.29 18.97 43.48
N SER A 185 24.37 19.73 43.71
CA SER A 185 25.40 20.00 42.70
C SER A 185 26.19 18.74 42.29
N SER A 186 26.51 17.83 43.22
CA SER A 186 27.17 16.56 42.88
C SER A 186 26.26 15.59 42.11
N LEU A 187 24.95 15.60 42.41
CA LEU A 187 23.94 14.85 41.66
C LEU A 187 23.74 15.44 40.25
N LEU A 188 23.71 16.77 40.11
CA LEU A 188 23.59 17.45 38.82
C LEU A 188 24.86 17.36 37.94
N GLN A 189 26.06 17.26 38.53
CA GLN A 189 27.29 16.98 37.79
C GLN A 189 27.40 15.51 37.34
N GLY A 190 26.93 14.57 38.15
CA GLY A 190 26.84 13.16 37.77
C GLY A 190 25.80 12.90 36.66
N ILE A 191 24.69 13.63 36.67
CA ILE A 191 23.63 13.51 35.65
C ILE A 191 23.96 14.31 34.38
N SER A 192 24.64 15.47 34.49
CA SER A 192 25.09 16.26 33.33
C SER A 192 26.30 15.70 32.60
N SER A 193 27.14 14.87 33.24
CA SER A 193 28.28 14.21 32.58
C SER A 193 27.90 12.95 31.81
N ALA A 194 26.68 12.42 31.98
CA ALA A 194 26.17 11.28 31.20
C ALA A 194 25.17 11.71 30.11
N ALA A 195 24.71 12.98 30.12
CA ALA A 195 23.70 13.50 29.19
C ALA A 195 24.24 14.49 28.14
N MET A 196 25.51 14.90 28.20
CA MET A 196 26.16 15.75 27.18
C MET A 196 27.54 15.20 26.85
N SER A 197 27.82 14.96 25.56
CA SER A 197 29.00 14.29 24.96
C SER A 197 28.88 12.76 24.90
N ALA A 198 28.36 12.11 23.85
CA ALA A 198 28.47 12.42 22.43
C ALA A 198 27.19 12.07 21.65
N ALA A 199 26.32 13.07 21.46
CA ALA A 199 25.57 13.20 20.22
C ALA A 199 26.39 14.14 19.32
N PRO A 200 26.78 13.76 18.10
CA PRO A 200 27.44 14.70 17.19
C PRO A 200 26.48 15.86 16.88
N THR A 201 26.87 17.08 17.27
CA THR A 201 26.16 18.34 17.00
C THR A 201 26.37 18.85 15.56
N GLU A 202 26.49 17.93 14.60
CA GLU A 202 26.29 18.20 13.18
C GLU A 202 25.43 17.05 12.64
N LYS A 203 24.42 17.37 11.83
CA LYS A 203 23.64 16.37 11.07
C LYS A 203 24.51 15.74 9.98
N ASN A 204 25.62 15.13 10.34
CA ASN A 204 26.48 14.41 9.41
C ASN A 204 25.90 12.99 9.24
N PRO A 205 25.35 12.65 8.07
CA PRO A 205 24.78 11.33 7.82
C PRO A 205 25.86 10.24 7.72
N ILE A 206 27.15 10.60 7.84
CA ILE A 206 28.29 9.68 7.82
C ILE A 206 29.05 9.78 9.15
N GLN A 207 29.25 8.63 9.81
CA GLN A 207 29.98 8.51 11.07
C GLN A 207 31.15 7.55 10.91
N GLU A 208 32.35 7.98 11.27
CA GLU A 208 33.53 7.11 11.32
C GLU A 208 33.72 6.64 12.77
N VAL A 209 33.71 5.31 12.97
CA VAL A 209 33.79 4.69 14.29
C VAL A 209 34.99 3.75 14.37
N LYS A 210 35.55 3.65 15.58
CA LYS A 210 36.76 2.84 15.87
C LYS A 210 36.49 1.68 16.82
N SER A 211 35.24 1.49 17.25
CA SER A 211 34.84 0.39 18.13
C SER A 211 33.48 -0.17 17.73
N ALA A 212 33.31 -1.48 17.94
CA ALA A 212 32.04 -2.16 17.77
C ALA A 212 30.97 -1.62 18.71
N GLN A 213 31.33 -1.24 19.94
CA GLN A 213 30.38 -0.67 20.90
C GLN A 213 29.75 0.64 20.39
N MET A 214 30.54 1.53 19.78
CA MET A 214 30.03 2.78 19.23
C MET A 214 29.17 2.54 17.98
N MET A 215 29.53 1.55 17.16
CA MET A 215 28.68 1.10 16.05
C MET A 215 27.32 0.60 16.54
N GLU A 216 27.28 -0.24 17.59
CA GLU A 216 26.04 -0.79 18.16
C GLU A 216 25.12 0.30 18.69
N GLN A 217 25.68 1.34 19.32
CA GLN A 217 24.93 2.52 19.74
C GLN A 217 24.26 3.22 18.56
N LEU A 218 24.98 3.42 17.45
CA LEU A 218 24.44 4.05 16.24
C LEU A 218 23.38 3.18 15.57
N ILE A 219 23.59 1.86 15.49
CA ILE A 219 22.62 0.88 14.98
C ILE A 219 21.30 0.93 15.76
N THR A 220 21.37 1.16 17.07
CA THR A 220 20.19 1.24 17.95
C THR A 220 19.52 2.62 17.89
N SER A 221 20.29 3.67 17.59
CA SER A 221 19.81 5.06 17.62
C SER A 221 19.13 5.51 16.34
N TYR A 222 19.39 4.82 15.21
CA TYR A 222 18.85 5.17 13.90
C TYR A 222 18.05 4.01 13.30
N LYS A 223 16.95 4.35 12.63
CA LYS A 223 16.06 3.37 12.01
C LYS A 223 16.73 2.56 10.91
N ALA A 224 17.49 3.22 10.03
CA ALA A 224 18.21 2.58 8.93
C ALA A 224 19.70 2.92 8.98
N VAL A 225 20.55 1.90 9.05
CA VAL A 225 22.01 2.06 9.16
C VAL A 225 22.72 1.15 8.17
N ALA A 226 23.57 1.73 7.32
CA ALA A 226 24.49 1.01 6.45
C ALA A 226 25.89 1.07 7.05
N VAL A 227 26.49 -0.07 7.36
CA VAL A 227 27.83 -0.18 7.95
C VAL A 227 28.80 -0.72 6.91
N MET A 228 29.87 0.02 6.63
CA MET A 228 31.00 -0.43 5.83
C MET A 228 32.18 -0.77 6.75
N PHE A 229 32.54 -2.06 6.78
CA PHE A 229 33.77 -2.55 7.38
C PHE A 229 34.92 -2.30 6.41
N THR A 230 35.91 -1.51 6.84
CA THR A 230 36.96 -0.98 5.97
C THR A 230 38.34 -1.10 6.63
N SER A 231 39.39 -0.83 5.85
CA SER A 231 40.78 -0.73 6.32
C SER A 231 41.55 0.29 5.49
N PRO A 232 42.45 1.11 6.09
CA PRO A 232 43.23 2.11 5.37
C PRO A 232 44.21 1.49 4.35
N THR A 233 44.64 0.24 4.55
CA THR A 233 45.61 -0.46 3.69
C THR A 233 44.95 -1.26 2.55
N CYS A 234 43.61 -1.22 2.42
CA CYS A 234 42.88 -1.98 1.41
C CYS A 234 42.56 -1.12 0.18
N GLY A 235 43.14 -1.46 -0.98
CA GLY A 235 42.90 -0.76 -2.26
C GLY A 235 41.41 -0.71 -2.66
N PRO A 236 40.69 -1.84 -2.69
CA PRO A 236 39.24 -1.85 -2.96
C PRO A 236 38.41 -0.98 -1.98
N CYS A 237 38.80 -0.91 -0.69
CA CYS A 237 38.15 -0.02 0.27
C CYS A 237 38.31 1.45 -0.11
N GLN A 238 39.52 1.86 -0.53
CA GLN A 238 39.79 3.23 -0.96
C GLN A 238 38.98 3.62 -2.20
N MET A 239 38.69 2.67 -3.10
CA MET A 239 37.88 2.90 -4.29
C MET A 239 36.39 3.11 -3.98
N ILE A 240 35.79 2.28 -3.11
CA ILE A 240 34.34 2.33 -2.85
C ILE A 240 33.94 3.30 -1.72
N LYS A 241 34.85 3.61 -0.79
CA LYS A 241 34.58 4.52 0.35
C LYS A 241 34.03 5.89 -0.09
N PRO A 242 34.58 6.58 -1.11
CA PRO A 242 34.02 7.85 -1.59
C PRO A 242 32.60 7.70 -2.14
N LYS A 243 32.34 6.65 -2.94
CA LYS A 243 31.02 6.36 -3.51
C LYS A 243 29.97 6.04 -2.45
N PHE A 244 30.37 5.33 -1.39
CA PHE A 244 29.50 5.08 -0.24
C PHE A 244 29.12 6.38 0.47
N LYS A 245 30.08 7.29 0.69
CA LYS A 245 29.80 8.60 1.29
C LYS A 245 28.85 9.43 0.43
N GLU A 246 29.09 9.49 -0.87
CA GLU A 246 28.25 10.22 -1.83
C GLU A 246 26.81 9.67 -1.85
N LEU A 247 26.64 8.35 -1.95
CA LEU A 247 25.31 7.71 -1.95
C LEU A 247 24.52 8.01 -0.67
N ILE A 248 25.17 7.94 0.50
CA ILE A 248 24.51 8.25 1.77
C ILE A 248 24.12 9.73 1.85
N GLN A 249 24.95 10.64 1.34
CA GLN A 249 24.61 12.06 1.27
C GLN A 249 23.45 12.33 0.30
N GLU A 250 23.46 11.72 -0.89
CA GLU A 250 22.37 11.79 -1.88
C GLU A 250 21.02 11.39 -1.25
N LYS A 251 20.99 10.24 -0.58
CA LYS A 251 19.77 9.71 0.07
C LYS A 251 19.28 10.54 1.27
N ASN A 252 20.09 11.48 1.74
CA ASN A 252 19.79 12.41 2.83
C ASN A 252 19.76 13.89 2.38
N SER A 253 19.70 14.19 1.07
CA SER A 253 19.89 15.54 0.54
C SER A 253 18.78 16.56 0.86
N ASN A 254 17.67 16.14 1.47
CA ASN A 254 16.58 17.06 1.85
C ASN A 254 16.92 17.82 3.16
N PRO A 255 17.17 19.14 3.14
CA PRO A 255 17.64 19.89 4.31
C PRO A 255 16.62 19.97 5.46
N GLN A 256 15.34 19.77 5.15
CA GLN A 256 14.24 19.88 6.12
C GLN A 256 13.92 18.56 6.84
N GLN A 257 14.52 17.43 6.41
CA GLN A 257 14.22 16.10 6.96
C GLN A 257 15.29 15.60 7.95
N GLN A 258 14.91 14.64 8.79
CA GLN A 258 15.84 13.89 9.64
C GLN A 258 16.68 12.94 8.78
N ILE A 259 17.83 12.50 9.30
CA ILE A 259 18.69 11.52 8.61
C ILE A 259 17.89 10.23 8.38
N ARG A 260 17.62 9.92 7.10
CA ARG A 260 16.86 8.74 6.67
C ARG A 260 17.69 7.47 6.78
N VAL A 261 18.94 7.53 6.31
CA VAL A 261 19.91 6.44 6.42
C VAL A 261 21.23 6.95 6.98
N LEU A 262 21.75 6.28 8.01
CA LEU A 262 23.07 6.59 8.56
C LEU A 262 24.14 5.70 7.90
N GLY A 263 25.18 6.31 7.36
CA GLY A 263 26.38 5.60 6.91
C GLY A 263 27.41 5.50 8.04
N VAL A 264 27.86 4.29 8.37
CA VAL A 264 28.86 4.04 9.41
C VAL A 264 30.10 3.39 8.79
N LEU A 265 31.27 3.96 9.05
CA LEU A 265 32.55 3.44 8.58
C LEU A 265 33.31 2.88 9.77
N LEU A 266 33.45 1.55 9.84
CA LEU A 266 34.22 0.89 10.90
C LEU A 266 35.58 0.44 10.35
N ASP A 267 36.65 0.97 10.92
CA ASP A 267 38.01 0.58 10.59
C ASP A 267 38.43 -0.68 11.36
N MET A 268 38.52 -1.79 10.65
CA MET A 268 38.90 -3.10 11.19
C MET A 268 40.37 -3.17 11.65
N SER A 269 41.23 -2.21 11.27
CA SER A 269 42.62 -2.16 11.74
C SER A 269 42.76 -1.69 13.19
N VAL A 270 41.72 -1.06 13.73
CA VAL A 270 41.70 -0.50 15.10
C VAL A 270 40.55 -1.03 15.96
N ALA A 271 39.45 -1.45 15.36
CA ALA A 271 38.28 -1.97 16.07
C ALA A 271 38.46 -3.46 16.47
N MET A 272 39.32 -3.71 17.45
CA MET A 272 39.64 -5.08 17.92
C MET A 272 38.41 -5.84 18.45
N ASP A 273 37.41 -5.12 18.97
CA ASP A 273 36.15 -5.65 19.47
C ASP A 273 35.15 -6.01 18.36
N ALA A 274 35.43 -5.66 17.10
CA ALA A 274 34.61 -6.00 15.95
C ALA A 274 34.81 -7.44 15.43
N ALA A 275 35.75 -8.20 16.00
CA ALA A 275 35.98 -9.61 15.65
C ALA A 275 34.71 -10.48 15.79
N LYS A 276 33.80 -10.12 16.70
CA LYS A 276 32.50 -10.79 16.91
C LYS A 276 31.58 -10.80 15.68
N TYR A 277 31.82 -9.92 14.71
CA TYR A 277 31.02 -9.84 13.48
C TYR A 277 31.51 -10.80 12.38
N ASN A 278 32.56 -11.60 12.61
CA ASN A 278 33.07 -12.62 11.69
C ASN A 278 33.36 -12.11 10.26
N ILE A 279 33.84 -10.87 10.13
CA ILE A 279 34.16 -10.24 8.85
C ILE A 279 35.40 -10.92 8.25
N ARG A 280 35.22 -11.67 7.15
CA ARG A 280 36.28 -12.46 6.49
C ARG A 280 37.17 -11.65 5.55
N GLY A 281 36.71 -10.47 5.12
CA GLY A 281 37.43 -9.58 4.21
C GLY A 281 36.81 -8.19 4.17
N VAL A 282 37.59 -7.21 3.71
CA VAL A 282 37.14 -5.82 3.54
C VAL A 282 37.32 -5.37 2.08
N PRO A 283 36.40 -4.57 1.51
CA PRO A 283 35.21 -4.02 2.16
C PRO A 283 34.09 -5.05 2.31
N THR A 284 33.39 -5.01 3.45
CA THR A 284 32.13 -5.74 3.69
C THR A 284 31.08 -4.75 4.17
N PHE A 285 29.85 -4.92 3.71
CA PHE A 285 28.73 -4.05 4.03
C PHE A 285 27.67 -4.83 4.78
N HIS A 286 27.21 -4.29 5.90
CA HIS A 286 26.03 -4.78 6.63
C HIS A 286 24.95 -3.69 6.62
N PHE A 287 23.70 -4.12 6.49
CA PHE A 287 22.53 -3.24 6.51
C PHE A 287 21.67 -3.58 7.71
N TYR A 288 21.29 -2.57 8.48
CA TYR A 288 20.51 -2.72 9.70
C TYR A 288 19.23 -1.88 9.63
N LEU A 289 18.12 -2.53 9.96
CA LEU A 289 16.80 -1.93 10.08
C LEU A 289 16.28 -2.15 11.51
N ASP A 290 15.89 -1.08 12.19
CA ASP A 290 15.39 -1.11 13.58
C ASP A 290 16.31 -1.93 14.51
N GLY A 291 17.62 -1.73 14.36
CA GLY A 291 18.66 -2.42 15.13
C GLY A 291 18.95 -3.87 14.70
N LYS A 292 18.23 -4.43 13.71
CA LYS A 292 18.41 -5.82 13.23
C LYS A 292 19.12 -5.85 11.89
N LYS A 293 20.07 -6.77 11.72
CA LYS A 293 20.76 -6.96 10.43
C LYS A 293 19.80 -7.59 9.42
N VAL A 294 19.58 -6.92 8.28
CA VAL A 294 18.65 -7.37 7.22
C VAL A 294 19.39 -7.92 5.98
N ALA A 295 20.60 -7.42 5.71
CA ALA A 295 21.39 -7.87 4.57
C ALA A 295 22.90 -7.69 4.83
N GLU A 296 23.71 -8.44 4.09
CA GLU A 296 25.16 -8.27 4.04
C GLU A 296 25.72 -8.68 2.67
N PHE A 297 26.83 -8.05 2.26
CA PHE A 297 27.64 -8.53 1.15
C PHE A 297 29.10 -8.07 1.30
N SER A 298 30.01 -8.75 0.60
CA SER A 298 31.44 -8.43 0.58
C SER A 298 31.91 -8.06 -0.82
N GLY A 299 32.85 -7.12 -0.91
CA GLY A 299 33.44 -6.68 -2.18
C GLY A 299 33.15 -5.21 -2.51
N ALA A 300 33.94 -4.67 -3.43
CA ALA A 300 33.80 -3.29 -3.91
C ALA A 300 32.80 -3.22 -5.09
N ASP A 301 31.56 -3.60 -4.84
CA ASP A 301 30.46 -3.53 -5.81
C ASP A 301 29.53 -2.36 -5.50
N TYR A 302 29.53 -1.34 -6.38
CA TYR A 302 28.68 -0.16 -6.21
C TYR A 302 27.22 -0.42 -6.60
N ALA A 303 26.96 -1.31 -7.56
CA ALA A 303 25.59 -1.60 -7.99
C ALA A 303 24.82 -2.33 -6.89
N GLU A 304 25.46 -3.34 -6.28
CA GLU A 304 24.91 -4.05 -5.13
C GLU A 304 24.76 -3.12 -3.92
N LEU A 305 25.78 -2.28 -3.64
CA LEU A 305 25.70 -1.27 -2.58
C LEU A 305 24.48 -0.35 -2.73
N LYS A 306 24.28 0.19 -3.94
CA LYS A 306 23.14 1.05 -4.24
C LYS A 306 21.81 0.31 -4.05
N SER A 307 21.70 -0.89 -4.61
CA SER A 307 20.52 -1.75 -4.49
C SER A 307 20.14 -2.01 -3.03
N GLN A 308 21.11 -2.39 -2.20
CA GLN A 308 20.89 -2.69 -0.78
C GLN A 308 20.50 -1.45 0.04
N VAL A 309 21.08 -0.28 -0.25
CA VAL A 309 20.66 0.99 0.38
C VAL A 309 19.24 1.36 -0.01
N ASP A 310 18.86 1.14 -1.28
CA ASP A 310 17.51 1.40 -1.78
C ASP A 310 16.47 0.46 -1.14
N ILE A 311 16.78 -0.84 -1.06
CA ILE A 311 15.95 -1.84 -0.34
C ILE A 311 15.83 -1.47 1.13
N LEU A 312 16.93 -1.14 1.80
CA LEU A 312 16.93 -0.76 3.21
C LEU A 312 16.03 0.46 3.47
N LEU A 313 16.12 1.48 2.62
CA LEU A 313 15.26 2.67 2.73
C LEU A 313 13.80 2.36 2.44
N PHE A 314 13.52 1.48 1.48
CA PHE A 314 12.17 1.02 1.18
C PHE A 314 11.57 0.22 2.34
N GLU A 315 12.34 -0.63 3.02
CA GLU A 315 11.84 -1.36 4.19
C GLU A 315 11.73 -0.48 5.44
N ALA A 316 12.64 0.48 5.61
CA ALA A 316 12.62 1.43 6.72
C ALA A 316 11.49 2.45 6.61
N TYR A 317 11.23 2.92 5.40
CA TYR A 317 10.22 3.91 5.11
C TYR A 317 9.40 3.43 3.92
N PRO A 318 8.64 2.33 4.10
CA PRO A 318 7.81 1.81 3.03
C PRO A 318 6.83 2.90 2.64
N PRO A 319 6.63 3.17 1.33
CA PRO A 319 5.51 3.97 0.88
C PRO A 319 4.23 3.23 1.31
N HIS A 320 3.71 3.66 2.46
CA HIS A 320 2.53 3.27 3.24
C HIS A 320 2.06 1.79 3.33
N PRO A 321 1.51 1.34 4.49
CA PRO A 321 1.23 -0.07 4.82
C PRO A 321 0.23 -0.80 3.90
N HIS A 322 -0.63 -0.06 3.21
CA HIS A 322 -1.70 -0.61 2.36
C HIS A 322 -1.23 -0.99 0.95
N ARG A 323 0.00 -0.62 0.55
CA ARG A 323 0.64 -1.07 -0.70
C ARG A 323 0.97 -2.57 -0.74
N LYS A 324 0.70 -3.30 0.35
CA LYS A 324 0.81 -4.76 0.47
C LYS A 324 -0.54 -5.49 0.37
N LEU A 325 -1.67 -4.79 0.30
CA LEU A 325 -3.01 -5.38 0.23
C LEU A 325 -3.44 -5.58 -1.23
N LEU A 326 -2.99 -6.69 -1.84
CA LEU A 326 -3.51 -7.16 -3.13
C LEU A 326 -4.87 -7.85 -2.92
N LEU A 327 -5.96 -7.09 -2.98
CA LEU A 327 -7.32 -7.64 -2.94
C LEU A 327 -7.68 -8.22 -4.32
N LYS A 328 -7.62 -9.56 -4.46
CA LYS A 328 -7.91 -10.30 -5.71
C LYS A 328 -9.27 -9.95 -6.35
N ALA A 329 -10.28 -9.59 -5.55
CA ALA A 329 -11.60 -9.15 -6.04
C ALA A 329 -11.53 -7.89 -6.91
N ILE A 330 -10.49 -7.06 -6.73
CA ILE A 330 -10.31 -5.77 -7.43
C ILE A 330 -9.38 -5.92 -8.64
N ILE A 331 -8.37 -6.80 -8.54
CA ILE A 331 -7.51 -7.17 -9.67
C ILE A 331 -8.34 -7.83 -10.79
N ASN A 332 -9.37 -8.59 -10.42
CA ASN A 332 -10.25 -9.27 -11.36
C ASN A 332 -11.36 -8.37 -11.94
N GLN A 333 -11.49 -7.12 -11.49
CA GLN A 333 -12.43 -6.20 -12.11
C GLN A 333 -11.88 -5.67 -13.44
N PRO A 334 -12.71 -5.56 -14.49
CA PRO A 334 -12.25 -5.06 -15.78
C PRO A 334 -11.72 -3.63 -15.62
N ASN A 335 -10.45 -3.45 -15.99
CA ASN A 335 -9.77 -2.14 -16.01
C ASN A 335 -10.20 -1.32 -17.24
N VAL A 336 -11.50 -1.20 -17.46
CA VAL A 336 -12.09 -0.55 -18.64
C VAL A 336 -12.82 0.71 -18.18
N PRO A 337 -12.57 1.87 -18.80
CA PRO A 337 -13.29 3.10 -18.49
C PRO A 337 -14.75 3.01 -18.94
N ILE A 338 -15.63 3.68 -18.20
CA ILE A 338 -17.03 3.88 -18.55
C ILE A 338 -17.11 4.98 -19.62
N LEU A 339 -17.52 4.60 -20.83
CA LEU A 339 -17.63 5.50 -21.98
C LEU A 339 -19.09 5.68 -22.41
N TYR A 340 -19.44 6.88 -22.87
CA TYR A 340 -20.75 7.18 -23.44
C TYR A 340 -20.72 6.97 -24.95
N THR A 341 -20.98 5.73 -25.37
CA THR A 341 -20.92 5.27 -26.77
C THR A 341 -22.20 5.49 -27.57
N ASN A 342 -23.33 5.77 -26.90
CA ASN A 342 -24.60 5.99 -27.58
C ASN A 342 -24.58 7.30 -28.37
N VAL A 343 -24.64 7.18 -29.69
CA VAL A 343 -24.83 8.28 -30.62
C VAL A 343 -26.33 8.57 -30.69
N GLY A 344 -26.75 9.71 -30.15
CA GLY A 344 -28.16 10.11 -30.15
C GLY A 344 -28.73 10.29 -31.56
N LYS A 345 -30.00 10.72 -31.65
CA LYS A 345 -30.66 10.94 -32.94
C LYS A 345 -29.99 12.09 -33.70
N LEU A 346 -29.10 11.78 -34.63
CA LEU A 346 -28.28 12.75 -35.37
C LEU A 346 -29.13 13.86 -35.99
N ASP A 347 -30.25 13.56 -36.65
CA ASP A 347 -31.08 14.61 -37.26
C ASP A 347 -31.64 15.61 -36.24
N VAL A 348 -31.95 15.16 -35.02
CA VAL A 348 -32.42 16.02 -33.94
C VAL A 348 -31.28 16.86 -33.38
N ILE A 349 -30.10 16.26 -33.17
CA ILE A 349 -28.91 16.94 -32.63
C ILE A 349 -28.45 18.05 -33.59
N TYR A 350 -28.25 17.70 -34.87
CA TYR A 350 -27.81 18.64 -35.88
C TYR A 350 -28.90 19.67 -36.21
N GLY A 351 -30.17 19.28 -36.20
CA GLY A 351 -31.30 20.22 -36.32
C GLY A 351 -31.26 21.28 -35.22
N LYS A 352 -31.11 20.85 -33.96
CA LYS A 352 -31.04 21.75 -32.80
C LYS A 352 -29.82 22.66 -32.82
N LEU A 353 -28.65 22.12 -33.18
CA LEU A 353 -27.43 22.91 -33.31
C LEU A 353 -27.59 24.01 -34.37
N ASN A 354 -28.17 23.67 -35.52
CA ASN A 354 -28.44 24.63 -36.59
C ASN A 354 -29.46 25.71 -36.19
N GLU A 355 -30.47 25.36 -35.38
CA GLU A 355 -31.38 26.36 -34.79
C GLU A 355 -30.62 27.37 -33.93
N PHE A 356 -29.70 26.91 -33.06
CA PHE A 356 -28.91 27.80 -32.21
C PHE A 356 -27.89 28.63 -32.98
N ILE A 357 -27.24 28.07 -33.99
CA ILE A 357 -26.34 28.82 -34.89
C ILE A 357 -27.10 29.97 -35.55
N LYS A 358 -28.32 29.71 -36.05
CA LYS A 358 -29.18 30.75 -36.65
C LYS A 358 -29.65 31.76 -35.61
N ALA A 359 -30.08 31.31 -34.44
CA ALA A 359 -30.59 32.19 -33.39
C ALA A 359 -29.54 33.19 -32.87
N ASN A 360 -28.26 32.81 -32.85
CA ASN A 360 -27.16 33.69 -32.46
C ASN A 360 -26.52 34.44 -33.64
N ASN A 361 -27.11 34.37 -34.84
CA ASN A 361 -26.57 34.99 -36.06
C ASN A 361 -25.11 34.58 -36.36
N VAL A 362 -24.77 33.32 -36.11
CA VAL A 362 -23.42 32.81 -36.33
C VAL A 362 -23.25 32.42 -37.80
N THR A 363 -22.42 33.18 -38.51
CA THR A 363 -22.02 32.84 -39.88
C THR A 363 -20.83 31.88 -39.86
N LEU A 364 -21.05 30.65 -40.31
CA LEU A 364 -20.01 29.66 -40.53
C LEU A 364 -19.34 29.85 -41.90
N SER A 365 -18.03 29.71 -41.97
CA SER A 365 -17.26 29.64 -43.22
C SER A 365 -17.62 28.38 -44.02
N ASP A 366 -17.27 28.34 -45.30
CA ASP A 366 -17.55 27.15 -46.12
C ASP A 366 -16.77 25.93 -45.64
N THR A 367 -15.56 26.14 -45.09
CA THR A 367 -14.78 25.11 -44.40
C THR A 367 -15.49 24.59 -43.16
N GLU A 368 -16.05 25.48 -42.33
CA GLU A 368 -16.76 25.10 -41.11
C GLU A 368 -18.08 24.35 -41.39
N LYS A 369 -18.82 24.75 -42.43
CA LYS A 369 -20.01 24.02 -42.89
C LYS A 369 -19.65 22.62 -43.39
N LYS A 370 -18.59 22.53 -44.20
CA LYS A 370 -18.05 21.25 -44.67
C LYS A 370 -17.64 20.37 -43.49
N ALA A 371 -16.92 20.92 -42.50
CA ALA A 371 -16.54 20.20 -41.29
C ALA A 371 -17.77 19.66 -40.54
N LEU A 372 -18.82 20.48 -40.38
CA LEU A 372 -20.05 20.06 -39.71
C LEU A 372 -20.72 18.89 -40.44
N ASP A 373 -20.84 18.94 -41.77
CA ASP A 373 -21.38 17.83 -42.56
C ASP A 373 -20.51 16.58 -42.49
N GLU A 374 -19.17 16.74 -42.52
CA GLU A 374 -18.23 15.62 -42.36
C GLU A 374 -18.40 14.93 -41.00
N THR A 375 -18.60 15.68 -39.90
CA THR A 375 -18.87 15.05 -38.60
C THR A 375 -20.12 14.19 -38.63
N LYS A 376 -21.18 14.63 -39.34
CA LYS A 376 -22.43 13.87 -39.46
C LYS A 376 -22.20 12.55 -40.21
N GLN A 377 -21.48 12.60 -41.32
CA GLN A 377 -21.13 11.42 -42.13
C GLN A 377 -20.25 10.43 -41.36
N VAL A 378 -19.32 10.95 -40.55
CA VAL A 378 -18.46 10.09 -39.72
C VAL A 378 -19.27 9.41 -38.63
N LEU A 379 -20.16 10.14 -37.94
CA LEU A 379 -21.02 9.58 -36.89
C LEU A 379 -22.11 8.64 -37.44
N SER A 380 -22.58 8.85 -38.68
CA SER A 380 -23.48 7.92 -39.38
C SER A 380 -22.77 6.72 -40.02
N LYS A 381 -21.42 6.65 -39.89
CA LYS A 381 -20.54 5.61 -40.47
C LYS A 381 -20.48 5.60 -42.00
N GLU A 382 -20.90 6.68 -42.65
CA GLU A 382 -20.75 6.89 -44.09
C GLU A 382 -19.30 7.22 -44.48
N LYS A 383 -18.57 7.91 -43.59
CA LYS A 383 -17.16 8.26 -43.75
C LYS A 383 -16.34 7.70 -42.60
N LYS A 384 -15.11 7.24 -42.88
CA LYS A 384 -14.23 6.63 -41.87
C LYS A 384 -13.38 7.62 -41.08
N THR A 385 -12.97 8.72 -41.71
CA THR A 385 -12.01 9.68 -41.15
C THR A 385 -12.60 11.09 -41.15
N LEU A 386 -12.19 11.88 -40.17
CA LEU A 386 -12.57 13.29 -40.01
C LEU A 386 -11.35 14.17 -40.26
N ASN A 387 -11.52 15.31 -40.95
CA ASN A 387 -10.48 16.33 -40.95
C ASN A 387 -10.47 17.04 -39.59
N VAL A 388 -9.58 16.60 -38.69
CA VAL A 388 -9.55 17.06 -37.29
C VAL A 388 -9.17 18.55 -37.17
N ASN A 389 -8.41 19.09 -38.12
CA ASN A 389 -8.08 20.53 -38.14
C ASN A 389 -9.31 21.40 -38.46
N GLU A 390 -10.09 21.00 -39.47
CA GLU A 390 -11.35 21.70 -39.81
C GLU A 390 -12.38 21.57 -38.67
N TRP A 391 -12.44 20.39 -38.02
CA TRP A 391 -13.23 20.19 -36.81
C TRP A 391 -12.80 21.07 -35.65
N SER A 392 -11.49 21.20 -35.41
CA SER A 392 -10.92 22.06 -34.38
C SER A 392 -11.28 23.53 -34.65
N GLU A 393 -11.19 24.00 -35.89
CA GLU A 393 -11.63 25.36 -36.24
C GLU A 393 -13.12 25.60 -35.94
N LEU A 394 -13.99 24.70 -36.41
CA LEU A 394 -15.42 24.74 -36.13
C LEU A 394 -15.73 24.73 -34.63
N SER A 395 -15.06 23.85 -33.87
CA SER A 395 -15.25 23.70 -32.43
C SER A 395 -14.92 24.99 -31.68
N ARG A 396 -13.86 25.69 -32.10
CA ARG A 396 -13.47 26.99 -31.53
C ARG A 396 -14.56 28.03 -31.76
N THR A 397 -15.04 28.15 -33.01
CA THR A 397 -16.09 29.07 -33.39
C THR A 397 -17.39 28.82 -32.62
N LEU A 398 -17.79 27.55 -32.44
CA LEU A 398 -19.00 27.20 -31.71
C LEU A 398 -18.87 27.50 -30.20
N LEU A 399 -17.72 27.20 -29.60
CA LEU A 399 -17.43 27.55 -28.19
C LEU A 399 -17.35 29.06 -27.96
N ASP A 400 -16.95 29.85 -28.96
CA ASP A 400 -16.85 31.31 -28.89
C ASP A 400 -18.19 32.01 -29.07
N LYS A 401 -19.04 31.51 -29.97
CA LYS A 401 -20.20 32.27 -30.45
C LYS A 401 -21.55 31.78 -29.93
N LEU A 402 -21.62 30.58 -29.36
CA LEU A 402 -22.86 30.08 -28.76
C LEU A 402 -22.89 30.36 -27.26
N ASN A 403 -24.10 30.62 -26.74
CA ASN A 403 -24.30 30.74 -25.31
C ASN A 403 -24.11 29.38 -24.60
N ASN A 404 -23.65 29.42 -23.35
CA ASN A 404 -23.32 28.21 -22.58
C ASN A 404 -24.51 27.23 -22.44
N ASP A 405 -25.74 27.73 -22.37
CA ASP A 405 -26.98 26.94 -22.29
C ASP A 405 -27.33 26.20 -23.60
N GLN A 406 -26.73 26.61 -24.72
CA GLN A 406 -27.02 26.11 -26.07
C GLN A 406 -25.93 25.18 -26.61
N LEU A 407 -24.85 24.95 -25.85
CA LEU A 407 -23.73 24.12 -26.26
C LEU A 407 -24.04 22.63 -26.26
N PHE A 408 -25.09 22.17 -25.58
CA PHE A 408 -25.35 20.74 -25.40
C PHE A 408 -25.42 19.91 -26.70
N PRO A 409 -25.98 20.36 -27.85
CA PRO A 409 -25.96 19.56 -29.08
C PRO A 409 -24.55 19.43 -29.67
N PHE A 410 -23.77 20.51 -29.60
CA PHE A 410 -22.36 20.50 -30.01
C PHE A 410 -21.53 19.56 -29.12
N LEU A 411 -21.74 19.62 -27.81
CA LEU A 411 -21.04 18.75 -26.86
C LEU A 411 -21.42 17.27 -27.05
N ASP A 412 -22.64 16.95 -27.47
CA ASP A 412 -23.05 15.57 -27.78
C ASP A 412 -22.32 15.03 -29.03
N ILE A 413 -22.10 15.89 -30.04
CA ILE A 413 -21.25 15.58 -31.20
C ILE A 413 -19.80 15.40 -30.73
N PHE A 414 -19.25 16.35 -29.98
CA PHE A 414 -17.86 16.32 -29.52
C PHE A 414 -17.58 15.07 -28.67
N LYS A 415 -18.45 14.76 -27.71
CA LYS A 415 -18.43 13.53 -26.91
C LYS A 415 -18.30 12.29 -27.79
N SER A 416 -19.11 12.21 -28.84
CA SER A 416 -19.14 11.05 -29.73
C SER A 416 -17.89 10.95 -30.62
N LEU A 417 -17.37 12.10 -31.08
CA LEU A 417 -16.15 12.15 -31.90
C LEU A 417 -14.88 11.79 -31.11
N LEU A 418 -14.83 12.03 -29.79
CA LEU A 418 -13.70 11.64 -28.95
C LEU A 418 -13.43 10.13 -28.91
N LEU A 419 -14.41 9.31 -29.28
CA LEU A 419 -14.24 7.85 -29.40
C LEU A 419 -13.52 7.43 -30.69
N ILE A 420 -13.22 8.37 -31.58
CA ILE A 420 -12.50 8.13 -32.83
C ILE A 420 -11.01 8.41 -32.59
N GLN A 421 -10.16 7.42 -32.87
CA GLN A 421 -8.73 7.48 -32.54
C GLN A 421 -8.01 8.69 -33.14
N ASP A 422 -8.31 9.08 -34.37
CA ASP A 422 -7.68 10.25 -35.01
C ASP A 422 -8.00 11.56 -34.24
N VAL A 423 -9.21 11.65 -33.70
CA VAL A 423 -9.67 12.81 -32.93
C VAL A 423 -9.03 12.80 -31.54
N SER A 424 -9.04 11.66 -30.84
CA SER A 424 -8.39 11.56 -29.52
C SER A 424 -6.90 11.87 -29.61
N ASN A 425 -6.21 11.31 -30.61
CA ASN A 425 -4.79 11.54 -30.88
C ASN A 425 -4.48 13.03 -31.08
N TYR A 426 -5.30 13.76 -31.86
CA TYR A 426 -5.10 15.19 -32.07
C TYR A 426 -5.18 15.99 -30.76
N TYR A 427 -6.14 15.65 -29.91
CA TYR A 427 -6.33 16.33 -28.63
C TYR A 427 -5.27 15.97 -27.59
N THR A 428 -4.49 14.89 -27.76
CA THR A 428 -3.30 14.63 -26.92
C THR A 428 -2.26 15.75 -27.04
N THR A 429 -2.22 16.43 -28.18
CA THR A 429 -1.25 17.50 -28.47
C THR A 429 -1.88 18.90 -28.42
N ASN A 430 -3.21 19.01 -28.56
CA ASN A 430 -3.94 20.28 -28.62
C ASN A 430 -5.15 20.30 -27.66
N PRO A 431 -4.94 20.28 -26.33
CA PRO A 431 -6.00 20.06 -25.35
C PRO A 431 -6.91 21.28 -25.09
N ASP A 432 -6.56 22.47 -25.60
CA ASP A 432 -7.15 23.77 -25.20
C ASP A 432 -8.68 23.82 -25.24
N GLN A 433 -9.30 23.22 -26.26
CA GLN A 433 -10.75 23.23 -26.40
C GLN A 433 -11.44 22.35 -25.37
N LEU A 434 -10.83 21.21 -25.04
CA LEU A 434 -11.34 20.32 -24.00
C LEU A 434 -11.18 20.96 -22.63
N GLY A 435 -10.06 21.64 -22.39
CA GLY A 435 -9.86 22.46 -21.20
C GLY A 435 -10.93 23.53 -21.06
N ARG A 436 -11.18 24.29 -22.12
CA ARG A 436 -12.24 25.31 -22.16
C ARG A 436 -13.64 24.72 -21.90
N VAL A 437 -13.93 23.52 -22.41
CA VAL A 437 -15.19 22.82 -22.12
C VAL A 437 -15.34 22.56 -20.62
N MET A 438 -14.27 22.18 -19.91
CA MET A 438 -14.30 22.02 -18.45
C MET A 438 -14.42 23.37 -17.73
N ASP A 439 -13.72 24.40 -18.21
CA ASP A 439 -13.78 25.76 -17.65
C ASP A 439 -15.20 26.34 -17.67
N ILE A 440 -15.99 26.02 -18.71
CA ILE A 440 -17.39 26.45 -18.80
C ILE A 440 -18.20 25.94 -17.60
N ALA A 441 -18.00 24.68 -17.18
CA ALA A 441 -18.67 24.13 -16.01
C ALA A 441 -18.17 24.75 -14.70
N THR A 442 -16.86 24.96 -14.54
CA THR A 442 -16.31 25.51 -13.29
C THR A 442 -16.64 26.99 -13.09
N GLN A 443 -16.69 27.78 -14.16
CA GLN A 443 -16.95 29.23 -14.09
C GLN A 443 -18.45 29.57 -14.00
N ASN A 444 -19.34 28.67 -14.44
CA ASN A 444 -20.78 28.95 -14.57
C ASN A 444 -21.65 27.93 -13.83
N CYS A 445 -21.18 27.41 -12.70
CA CYS A 445 -21.82 26.29 -11.98
C CYS A 445 -23.29 26.52 -11.60
N GLU A 446 -23.67 27.76 -11.30
CA GLU A 446 -25.04 28.11 -10.89
C GLU A 446 -25.98 28.41 -12.07
N THR A 447 -25.43 28.78 -13.23
CA THR A 447 -26.22 29.27 -14.37
C THR A 447 -26.31 28.27 -15.52
N LEU A 448 -25.46 27.25 -15.53
CA LEU A 448 -25.44 26.25 -16.60
C LEU A 448 -26.73 25.43 -16.59
N THR A 449 -27.27 25.17 -17.78
CA THR A 449 -28.39 24.25 -17.87
C THR A 449 -27.93 22.84 -17.55
N ARG A 450 -28.84 22.09 -16.92
CA ARG A 450 -28.71 20.66 -16.66
C ARG A 450 -28.25 19.87 -17.89
N ALA A 451 -28.78 20.20 -19.06
CA ALA A 451 -28.44 19.51 -20.32
C ALA A 451 -26.98 19.73 -20.71
N THR A 452 -26.50 20.98 -20.69
CA THR A 452 -25.09 21.29 -20.96
C THR A 452 -24.19 20.63 -19.91
N TRP A 453 -24.55 20.69 -18.62
CA TRP A 453 -23.74 20.12 -17.54
C TRP A 453 -23.50 18.62 -17.72
N ILE A 454 -24.58 17.86 -17.97
CA ILE A 454 -24.48 16.42 -18.24
C ILE A 454 -23.64 16.16 -19.49
N MET A 455 -23.75 16.97 -20.54
CA MET A 455 -22.92 16.78 -21.74
C MET A 455 -21.44 17.03 -21.47
N ILE A 456 -21.08 18.05 -20.68
CA ILE A 456 -19.68 18.29 -20.30
C ILE A 456 -19.13 17.08 -19.53
N LEU A 457 -19.88 16.55 -18.56
CA LEU A 457 -19.47 15.34 -17.82
C LEU A 457 -19.30 14.12 -18.73
N ARG A 458 -20.13 13.98 -19.76
CA ARG A 458 -20.01 12.89 -20.74
C ARG A 458 -18.81 13.07 -21.65
N VAL A 459 -18.52 14.30 -22.09
CA VAL A 459 -17.26 14.63 -22.80
C VAL A 459 -16.07 14.25 -21.94
N ALA A 460 -16.09 14.63 -20.65
CA ALA A 460 -15.04 14.30 -19.69
C ALA A 460 -14.84 12.78 -19.53
N CYS A 461 -15.92 12.00 -19.46
CA CYS A 461 -15.81 10.53 -19.40
C CYS A 461 -15.16 9.96 -20.66
N ASN A 462 -15.50 10.48 -21.84
CA ASN A 462 -14.95 9.99 -23.10
C ASN A 462 -13.48 10.40 -23.34
N LEU A 463 -12.91 11.32 -22.56
CA LEU A 463 -11.46 11.57 -22.54
C LEU A 463 -10.66 10.30 -22.24
N PHE A 464 -11.23 9.42 -21.40
CA PHE A 464 -10.60 8.17 -20.96
C PHE A 464 -10.65 7.07 -22.03
N ALA A 465 -11.26 7.32 -23.20
CA ALA A 465 -11.07 6.43 -24.34
C ALA A 465 -9.60 6.37 -24.79
N ASP A 466 -8.82 7.43 -24.50
CA ASP A 466 -7.39 7.51 -24.75
C ASP A 466 -6.64 7.79 -23.44
N SER A 467 -5.83 6.83 -23.01
CA SER A 467 -5.08 6.91 -21.74
C SER A 467 -4.03 8.02 -21.76
N THR A 468 -3.47 8.34 -22.93
CA THR A 468 -2.44 9.38 -23.07
C THR A 468 -3.08 10.76 -22.95
N LEU A 469 -4.22 10.98 -23.60
CA LEU A 469 -4.98 12.23 -23.49
C LEU A 469 -5.39 12.51 -22.04
N SER A 470 -6.08 11.55 -21.41
CA SER A 470 -6.58 11.68 -20.04
C SER A 470 -5.44 11.87 -19.04
N THR A 471 -4.38 11.08 -19.13
CA THR A 471 -3.27 11.15 -18.18
C THR A 471 -2.47 12.44 -18.32
N THR A 472 -2.06 12.81 -19.53
CA THR A 472 -1.14 13.93 -19.75
C THR A 472 -1.72 15.27 -19.29
N HIS A 473 -2.99 15.53 -19.60
CA HIS A 473 -3.58 16.87 -19.43
C HIS A 473 -4.56 16.99 -18.27
N PHE A 474 -5.19 15.89 -17.86
CA PHE A 474 -6.35 15.93 -16.96
C PHE A 474 -6.14 15.20 -15.63
N THR A 475 -5.24 14.22 -15.53
CA THR A 475 -5.02 13.49 -14.26
C THR A 475 -3.59 13.51 -13.73
N SER A 476 -2.61 13.99 -14.51
CA SER A 476 -1.19 14.10 -14.08
C SER A 476 -0.93 15.36 -13.22
N HIS A 477 0.12 15.34 -12.40
CA HIS A 477 0.66 16.51 -11.66
C HIS A 477 1.89 17.12 -12.34
N LEU A 478 2.38 16.49 -13.42
CA LEU A 478 3.60 16.95 -14.09
C LEU A 478 3.40 18.35 -14.67
N GLU A 479 4.50 19.11 -14.75
CA GLU A 479 4.54 20.38 -15.46
C GLU A 479 4.05 20.17 -16.90
N GLY A 480 2.82 20.61 -17.20
CA GLY A 480 2.12 20.35 -18.46
C GLY A 480 0.67 19.86 -18.30
N ALA A 481 0.27 19.39 -17.12
CA ALA A 481 -1.11 18.99 -16.84
C ALA A 481 -2.01 20.22 -16.58
N THR A 482 -2.44 20.87 -17.66
CA THR A 482 -3.08 22.20 -17.63
C THR A 482 -4.49 22.20 -17.02
N TYR A 483 -5.23 21.08 -17.05
CA TYR A 483 -6.68 21.07 -16.81
C TYR A 483 -7.15 20.16 -15.67
N ARG A 484 -6.22 19.62 -14.87
CA ARG A 484 -6.56 18.72 -13.76
C ARG A 484 -7.39 19.41 -12.69
N SER A 485 -7.04 20.64 -12.32
CA SER A 485 -7.78 21.40 -11.31
C SER A 485 -9.24 21.57 -11.71
N GLN A 486 -9.48 21.93 -12.98
CA GLN A 486 -10.83 22.15 -13.49
C GLN A 486 -11.65 20.87 -13.60
N LEU A 487 -11.03 19.76 -14.05
CA LEU A 487 -11.68 18.45 -14.01
C LEU A 487 -12.12 18.10 -12.57
N THR A 488 -11.23 18.32 -11.61
CA THR A 488 -11.45 17.95 -10.20
C THR A 488 -12.55 18.78 -9.56
N GLN A 489 -12.48 20.10 -9.71
CA GLN A 489 -13.49 21.02 -9.19
C GLN A 489 -14.88 20.71 -9.79
N MET A 490 -14.97 20.49 -11.09
CA MET A 490 -16.20 20.12 -11.77
C MET A 490 -16.73 18.77 -11.25
N LEU A 491 -15.85 17.77 -11.10
CA LEU A 491 -16.23 16.43 -10.64
C LEU A 491 -16.78 16.46 -9.21
N ILE A 492 -16.08 17.12 -8.27
CA ILE A 492 -16.50 17.24 -6.87
C ILE A 492 -17.86 17.95 -6.79
N THR A 493 -18.01 19.07 -7.50
CA THR A 493 -19.28 19.83 -7.55
C THR A 493 -20.42 18.96 -8.09
N SER A 494 -20.14 18.12 -9.10
CA SER A 494 -21.14 17.26 -9.73
C SER A 494 -21.51 16.04 -8.88
N LEU A 495 -20.57 15.48 -8.11
CA LEU A 495 -20.82 14.37 -7.20
C LEU A 495 -21.78 14.75 -6.06
N LEU A 496 -21.75 16.02 -5.66
CA LEU A 496 -22.56 16.61 -4.60
C LEU A 496 -23.82 17.33 -5.11
N SER A 497 -24.14 17.22 -6.41
CA SER A 497 -25.31 17.87 -7.01
C SER A 497 -26.63 17.28 -6.49
N ASP A 498 -27.67 18.10 -6.37
CA ASP A 498 -29.03 17.64 -6.04
C ASP A 498 -29.66 16.80 -7.17
N ASP A 499 -29.20 16.94 -8.42
CA ASP A 499 -29.74 16.21 -9.57
C ASP A 499 -29.13 14.81 -9.71
N SER A 500 -29.99 13.79 -9.72
CA SER A 500 -29.54 12.39 -9.79
C SER A 500 -28.83 12.05 -11.10
N GLN A 501 -29.20 12.64 -12.25
CA GLN A 501 -28.52 12.33 -13.52
C GLN A 501 -27.16 13.02 -13.61
N ILE A 502 -27.00 14.20 -13.01
CA ILE A 502 -25.68 14.83 -12.85
C ILE A 502 -24.79 13.94 -11.98
N ARG A 503 -25.30 13.48 -10.82
CA ARG A 503 -24.56 12.56 -9.94
C ARG A 503 -24.22 11.24 -10.62
N GLN A 504 -25.12 10.68 -11.44
CA GLN A 504 -24.86 9.46 -12.21
C GLN A 504 -23.71 9.66 -13.20
N ALA A 505 -23.71 10.78 -13.93
CA ALA A 505 -22.63 11.08 -14.87
C ALA A 505 -21.30 11.36 -14.15
N ALA A 506 -21.35 12.04 -13.01
CA ALA A 506 -20.20 12.31 -12.15
C ALA A 506 -19.62 11.02 -11.55
N ALA A 507 -20.45 10.06 -11.14
CA ALA A 507 -20.01 8.77 -10.63
C ALA A 507 -19.24 7.98 -11.70
N SER A 508 -19.69 7.99 -12.96
CA SER A 508 -18.95 7.40 -14.07
C SER A 508 -17.59 8.06 -14.30
N LEU A 509 -17.53 9.40 -14.20
CA LEU A 509 -16.27 10.14 -14.33
C LEU A 509 -15.31 9.83 -13.17
N ALA A 510 -15.83 9.78 -11.94
CA ALA A 510 -15.08 9.42 -10.76
C ALA A 510 -14.47 8.02 -10.90
N TYR A 511 -15.27 7.04 -11.32
CA TYR A 511 -14.80 5.69 -11.62
C TYR A 511 -13.67 5.71 -12.66
N ASN A 512 -13.78 6.51 -13.73
CA ASN A 512 -12.74 6.59 -14.75
C ASN A 512 -11.42 7.16 -14.21
N CYS A 513 -11.48 8.23 -13.40
CA CYS A 513 -10.32 8.77 -12.71
C CYS A 513 -9.66 7.72 -11.81
N SER A 514 -10.46 7.02 -10.99
CA SER A 514 -9.99 5.93 -10.12
C SER A 514 -9.37 4.77 -10.90
N ASN A 515 -9.99 4.38 -12.01
CA ASN A 515 -9.54 3.29 -12.87
C ASN A 515 -8.20 3.64 -13.54
N ASN A 516 -8.01 4.88 -13.97
CA ASN A 516 -6.73 5.32 -14.53
C ASN A 516 -5.61 5.22 -13.49
N VAL A 517 -5.87 5.71 -12.27
CA VAL A 517 -4.93 5.59 -11.15
C VAL A 517 -4.60 4.13 -10.85
N SER A 518 -5.59 3.24 -10.81
CA SER A 518 -5.35 1.82 -10.52
C SER A 518 -4.53 1.13 -11.62
N ILE A 519 -4.78 1.44 -12.89
CA ILE A 519 -4.02 0.88 -14.04
C ILE A 519 -2.55 1.30 -13.96
N GLU A 520 -2.27 2.59 -13.75
CA GLU A 520 -0.90 3.10 -13.70
C GLU A 520 -0.13 2.50 -12.51
N ARG A 521 -0.81 2.30 -11.37
CA ARG A 521 -0.21 1.64 -10.21
C ARG A 521 0.04 0.14 -10.44
N LEU A 522 -0.88 -0.57 -11.10
CA LEU A 522 -0.67 -1.99 -11.49
C LEU A 522 0.52 -2.16 -12.44
N LYS A 523 0.63 -1.32 -13.48
CA LYS A 523 1.79 -1.33 -14.40
C LYS A 523 3.11 -1.12 -13.65
N LYS A 524 3.12 -0.31 -12.59
CA LYS A 524 4.29 -0.08 -11.75
C LYS A 524 4.66 -1.32 -10.94
N GLU A 525 3.68 -2.06 -10.41
CA GLU A 525 3.90 -3.32 -9.69
C GLU A 525 4.38 -4.44 -10.61
N GLU A 526 3.87 -4.52 -11.83
CA GLU A 526 4.31 -5.47 -12.86
C GLU A 526 5.68 -5.14 -13.46
N GLY A 527 6.26 -3.98 -13.13
CA GLY A 527 7.51 -3.50 -13.72
C GLY A 527 7.39 -3.10 -15.20
N THR A 528 6.17 -2.95 -15.72
CA THR A 528 5.85 -2.63 -17.11
C THR A 528 5.55 -1.13 -17.32
N PHE A 529 5.69 -0.31 -16.29
CA PHE A 529 5.44 1.13 -16.35
C PHE A 529 6.45 1.86 -17.25
N ILE A 530 5.94 2.56 -18.27
CA ILE A 530 6.72 3.37 -19.23
C ILE A 530 6.25 4.83 -19.16
N GLY A 531 6.21 5.41 -17.96
CA GLY A 531 5.78 6.79 -17.71
C GLY A 531 6.86 7.65 -17.06
N ILE A 532 6.68 8.98 -17.11
CA ILE A 532 7.66 9.98 -16.63
C ILE A 532 7.45 10.36 -15.16
N ALA A 533 6.44 9.81 -14.46
CA ALA A 533 6.09 10.23 -13.12
C ALA A 533 6.67 9.33 -12.03
N GLU A 534 7.88 9.64 -11.58
CA GLU A 534 8.22 9.45 -10.16
C GLU A 534 7.44 10.48 -9.33
N GLN A 535 6.18 10.22 -8.98
CA GLN A 535 5.54 10.76 -7.76
C GLN A 535 4.10 10.26 -7.64
N GLU A 536 3.82 9.55 -6.56
CA GLU A 536 2.45 9.33 -6.11
C GLU A 536 1.94 10.68 -5.58
N ASP A 537 1.03 11.31 -6.32
CA ASP A 537 0.33 12.50 -5.84
C ASP A 537 -0.86 12.04 -5.01
N ASP A 538 -0.57 11.68 -3.76
CA ASP A 538 -1.53 11.15 -2.80
C ASP A 538 -2.58 12.21 -2.41
N ASP A 539 -2.23 13.51 -2.45
CA ASP A 539 -3.11 14.59 -2.00
C ASP A 539 -4.36 14.75 -2.88
N TRP A 540 -4.18 14.81 -4.21
CA TRP A 540 -5.32 14.88 -5.14
C TRP A 540 -6.23 13.66 -5.08
N GLN A 541 -5.62 12.49 -4.91
CA GLN A 541 -6.36 11.25 -4.83
C GLN A 541 -7.15 11.19 -3.52
N VAL A 542 -6.59 11.67 -2.40
CA VAL A 542 -7.29 11.82 -1.12
C VAL A 542 -8.44 12.81 -1.24
N GLU A 543 -8.26 13.92 -1.96
CA GLU A 543 -9.32 14.89 -2.24
C GLU A 543 -10.49 14.24 -2.99
N LEU A 544 -10.20 13.57 -4.11
CA LEU A 544 -11.20 12.87 -4.92
C LEU A 544 -11.90 11.77 -4.11
N LEU A 545 -11.14 10.98 -3.36
CA LEU A 545 -11.67 9.92 -2.50
C LEU A 545 -12.61 10.47 -1.44
N SER A 546 -12.23 11.56 -0.77
CA SER A 546 -13.03 12.19 0.28
C SER A 546 -14.37 12.68 -0.28
N ALA A 547 -14.34 13.31 -1.47
CA ALA A 547 -15.55 13.74 -2.16
C ALA A 547 -16.45 12.57 -2.55
N MET A 548 -15.87 11.46 -3.04
CA MET A 548 -16.64 10.26 -3.39
C MET A 548 -17.26 9.58 -2.18
N VAL A 549 -16.53 9.49 -1.05
CA VAL A 549 -17.05 8.93 0.21
C VAL A 549 -18.18 9.79 0.76
N ASP A 550 -18.00 11.12 0.82
CA ASP A 550 -19.08 12.04 1.25
C ASP A 550 -20.31 11.89 0.34
N ALA A 551 -20.10 11.88 -0.99
CA ALA A 551 -21.16 11.69 -1.96
C ALA A 551 -21.82 10.30 -1.90
N LEU A 552 -21.14 9.27 -1.39
CA LEU A 552 -21.67 7.92 -1.20
C LEU A 552 -22.58 7.88 0.04
N THR A 553 -22.17 8.49 1.14
CA THR A 553 -22.97 8.53 2.38
C THR A 553 -24.33 9.19 2.20
N LYS A 554 -24.44 10.11 1.24
CA LYS A 554 -25.65 10.86 0.91
C LYS A 554 -26.45 10.25 -0.24
N GLU A 555 -25.93 9.23 -0.94
CA GLU A 555 -26.60 8.67 -2.11
C GLU A 555 -27.71 7.70 -1.72
N THR A 556 -28.85 7.78 -2.41
CA THR A 556 -29.98 6.86 -2.22
C THR A 556 -30.17 5.92 -3.40
N ASP A 557 -29.68 6.29 -4.59
CA ASP A 557 -29.80 5.49 -5.81
C ASP A 557 -28.77 4.35 -5.84
N GLU A 558 -29.24 3.11 -5.97
CA GLU A 558 -28.38 1.92 -5.94
C GLU A 558 -27.40 1.82 -7.13
N GLU A 559 -27.79 2.26 -8.33
CA GLU A 559 -26.89 2.23 -9.49
C GLU A 559 -25.74 3.24 -9.32
N ILE A 560 -26.06 4.43 -8.79
CA ILE A 560 -25.06 5.46 -8.51
C ILE A 560 -24.18 5.03 -7.34
N LYS A 561 -24.74 4.39 -6.31
CA LYS A 561 -23.99 3.81 -5.19
C LYS A 561 -22.97 2.80 -5.69
N THR A 562 -23.36 1.82 -6.51
CA THR A 562 -22.43 0.79 -7.00
C THR A 562 -21.26 1.41 -7.75
N LYS A 563 -21.51 2.36 -8.67
CA LYS A 563 -20.43 3.05 -9.42
C LYS A 563 -19.51 3.86 -8.50
N LYS A 564 -20.07 4.59 -7.54
CA LYS A 564 -19.29 5.32 -6.54
C LYS A 564 -18.47 4.37 -5.66
N LYS A 565 -19.04 3.23 -5.25
CA LYS A 565 -18.35 2.19 -4.47
C LYS A 565 -17.16 1.61 -5.24
N GLU A 566 -17.37 1.20 -6.49
CA GLU A 566 -16.30 0.67 -7.35
C GLU A 566 -15.18 1.70 -7.54
N GLY A 567 -15.53 2.96 -7.77
CA GLY A 567 -14.57 4.05 -7.86
C GLY A 567 -13.82 4.29 -6.54
N VAL A 568 -14.51 4.32 -5.39
CA VAL A 568 -13.89 4.42 -4.07
C VAL A 568 -12.93 3.26 -3.88
N ILE A 569 -13.35 2.02 -4.13
CA ILE A 569 -12.52 0.83 -3.98
C ILE A 569 -11.26 0.91 -4.87
N LYS A 570 -11.40 1.29 -6.14
CA LYS A 570 -10.27 1.47 -7.08
C LYS A 570 -9.31 2.58 -6.65
N SER A 571 -9.82 3.69 -6.11
CA SER A 571 -8.98 4.79 -5.57
C SER A 571 -8.36 4.44 -4.20
N THR A 572 -9.09 3.70 -3.37
CA THR A 572 -8.76 3.42 -1.96
C THR A 572 -7.65 2.41 -1.82
N LEU A 573 -7.50 1.48 -2.76
CA LEU A 573 -6.59 0.37 -2.60
C LEU A 573 -5.13 0.80 -2.41
N LEU A 574 -4.79 2.04 -2.77
CA LEU A 574 -3.41 2.50 -2.79
C LEU A 574 -3.21 3.90 -2.17
N LEU A 575 -4.22 4.45 -1.47
CA LEU A 575 -4.10 5.67 -0.65
C LEU A 575 -4.11 5.38 0.85
N SER A 576 -3.40 6.22 1.59
CA SER A 576 -3.34 6.22 3.06
C SER A 576 -4.72 6.55 3.64
N LEU A 577 -5.56 5.53 3.80
CA LEU A 577 -6.89 5.71 4.36
C LEU A 577 -6.84 6.16 5.82
N SER A 578 -7.60 7.21 6.12
CA SER A 578 -8.08 7.51 7.48
C SER A 578 -8.86 6.31 8.06
N SER A 579 -8.82 6.15 9.38
CA SER A 579 -9.51 5.08 10.12
C SER A 579 -11.02 5.00 9.85
N ASP A 580 -11.63 6.10 9.43
CA ASP A 580 -13.08 6.16 9.19
C ASP A 580 -13.47 5.59 7.82
N ILE A 581 -12.63 5.75 6.80
CA ILE A 581 -12.86 5.18 5.46
C ILE A 581 -12.59 3.66 5.47
N SER A 582 -11.60 3.22 6.26
CA SER A 582 -11.31 1.78 6.44
C SER A 582 -12.49 1.00 7.03
N LYS A 583 -13.32 1.63 7.88
CA LYS A 583 -14.52 1.00 8.46
C LYS A 583 -15.63 0.80 7.42
N ILE A 584 -15.82 1.76 6.52
CA ILE A 584 -16.82 1.69 5.45
C ILE A 584 -16.45 0.58 4.47
N VAL A 585 -15.18 0.49 4.07
CA VAL A 585 -14.69 -0.57 3.16
C VAL A 585 -14.79 -1.96 3.80
N LYS A 586 -14.51 -2.09 5.11
CA LYS A 586 -14.58 -3.38 5.84
C LYS A 586 -16.00 -3.86 6.14
N GLN A 587 -16.98 -2.95 6.26
CA GLN A 587 -18.37 -3.36 6.50
C GLN A 587 -19.02 -4.02 5.28
N GLU A 588 -18.50 -3.77 4.08
CA GLU A 588 -19.15 -4.24 2.84
C GLU A 588 -18.49 -5.49 2.24
N SER A 589 -17.23 -5.80 2.55
CA SER A 589 -16.60 -7.09 2.17
C SER A 589 -17.17 -8.30 2.91
N VAL A 590 -18.20 -8.10 3.75
CA VAL A 590 -18.92 -9.11 4.52
C VAL A 590 -20.32 -9.34 3.95
N ASN A 591 -20.78 -8.52 2.98
CA ASN A 591 -22.14 -8.54 2.44
C ASN A 591 -22.24 -8.85 0.93
N GLU A 592 -21.13 -9.16 0.25
CA GLU A 592 -21.08 -9.85 -1.04
C GLU A 592 -20.36 -11.20 -0.86
#